data_AF-A0A9E2K5Z6-F1
#
_entry.id   AF-A0A9E2K5Z6-F1
#
_cell.length_a   1.000
_cell.length_b   1.000
_cell.length_c   1.000
_cell.angle_alpha   90.00
_cell.angle_beta   90.00
_cell.angle_gamma   90.00
#
_symmetry.space_group_name_H-M   'P 1'
#
loop_
_entity.id
_entity.type
_entity.pdbx_description
1 polymer ?
#
loop_
_entity_poly.entity_id
_entity_poly.type
_entity_poly.pdbx_seq_one_letter_code
_entity_poly.pdbx_strand_id
1 'polypeptide(L)' 'MPCSSDPDLWFAEHPADLERAKTLCGGCPVRGRCLAEALQRAEPWGVWGGEILDSGVILARKRPRGRPRKAA' A
#
# COMPACT_ATOMS: atom_id res chain seq x y z
N MET A 1 -7.19 14.93 5.20
CA MET A 1 -6.32 13.74 5.29
C MET A 1 -6.14 13.19 3.89
N PRO A 2 -4.91 13.07 3.35
CA PRO A 2 -4.69 12.67 1.95
C PRO A 2 -5.10 11.22 1.65
N CYS A 3 -5.25 10.38 2.68
CA CYS A 3 -5.71 8.99 2.57
C CYS A 3 -7.18 8.79 2.24
N SER A 4 -7.99 9.86 2.23
CA SER A 4 -9.43 9.78 1.90
C SER A 4 -9.79 10.42 0.56
N SER A 5 -8.84 11.07 -0.12
CA SER A 5 -9.13 11.85 -1.34
C SER A 5 -8.98 11.06 -2.63
N ASP A 6 -8.24 9.94 -2.62
CA ASP A 6 -7.91 9.19 -3.84
C ASP A 6 -7.80 7.68 -3.57
N PRO A 7 -8.93 6.96 -3.41
CA PRO A 7 -8.93 5.53 -3.12
C PRO A 7 -8.12 4.72 -4.14
N ASP A 8 -8.14 5.09 -5.42
CA ASP A 8 -7.43 4.38 -6.48
C ASP A 8 -5.91 4.40 -6.27
N LEU A 9 -5.36 5.47 -5.67
CA LEU A 9 -3.95 5.59 -5.33
C LEU A 9 -3.57 4.76 -4.08
N TRP A 10 -4.41 4.78 -3.03
CA TRP A 10 -4.15 4.04 -1.77
C TRP A 10 -4.37 2.55 -1.93
N PHE A 11 -5.29 2.17 -2.81
CA PHE A 11 -5.57 0.82 -3.24
C PHE A 11 -5.17 0.70 -4.71
N ALA A 12 -3.90 0.98 -5.03
CA ALA A 12 -3.32 0.69 -6.33
C ALA A 12 -2.64 -0.70 -6.35
N GLU A 13 -2.78 -1.45 -7.44
CA GLU A 13 -2.02 -2.69 -7.59
C GLU A 13 -0.57 -2.42 -8.02
N HIS A 14 -0.33 -1.27 -8.66
CA HIS A 14 0.93 -0.94 -9.28
C HIS A 14 1.94 -0.44 -8.22
N PRO A 15 3.17 -0.98 -8.17
CA PRO A 15 4.16 -0.58 -7.17
C PRO A 15 4.46 0.93 -7.16
N ALA A 16 4.46 1.57 -8.33
CA ALA A 16 4.75 3.01 -8.43
C ALA A 16 3.73 3.88 -7.69
N ASP A 17 2.45 3.52 -7.78
CA ASP A 17 1.35 4.25 -7.16
C ASP A 17 1.33 4.00 -5.65
N LEU A 18 1.60 2.77 -5.22
CA LEU A 18 1.78 2.43 -3.81
C LEU A 18 2.95 3.19 -3.18
N GLU A 19 4.10 3.32 -3.84
CA GLU A 19 5.22 4.12 -3.32
C GLU A 19 4.87 5.61 -3.24
N ARG A 20 4.09 6.12 -4.20
CA ARG A 20 3.57 7.49 -4.18
C ARG A 20 2.62 7.71 -3.01
N ALA A 21 1.65 6.81 -2.80
CA ALA A 21 0.74 6.83 -1.65
C ALA A 21 1.51 6.78 -0.32
N LYS A 22 2.51 5.89 -0.22
CA LYS A 22 3.39 5.78 0.95
C LYS A 22 4.08 7.10 1.28
N THR A 23 4.60 7.79 0.25
CA THR A 23 5.23 9.10 0.41
C THR A 23 4.24 10.17 0.89
N LEU A 24 3.03 10.19 0.32
CA LEU A 24 1.95 11.10 0.73
C LEU A 24 1.49 10.87 2.17
N CYS A 25 1.65 9.64 2.68
CA CYS A 25 1.30 9.30 4.05
C CYS A 25 2.24 9.92 5.10
N GLY A 26 3.44 10.36 4.71
CA GLY A 26 4.51 10.79 5.62
C GLY A 26 4.12 11.84 6.65
N GLY A 27 3.22 12.76 6.29
CA GLY A 27 2.74 13.84 7.18
C GLY A 27 1.49 13.52 8.00
N CYS A 28 0.99 12.28 7.97
CA CYS A 28 -0.22 11.91 8.70
C CYS A 28 0.08 11.64 10.19
N PRO A 29 -0.64 12.28 11.14
CA PRO A 29 -0.41 12.10 12.57
C PRO A 29 -0.90 10.75 13.11
N VAL A 30 -1.79 10.06 12.39
CA VAL A 30 -2.43 8.80 12.84
C VAL A 30 -1.84 7.55 12.16
N ARG A 31 -0.64 7.64 11.60
CA ARG A 31 0.00 6.55 10.85
C ARG A 31 0.04 5.23 11.62
N GLY A 32 0.46 5.26 12.89
CA GLY A 32 0.53 4.06 13.73
C GLY A 32 -0.83 3.40 13.94
N ARG A 33 -1.88 4.20 14.23
CA ARG A 33 -3.25 3.69 14.39
C ARG A 33 -3.81 3.15 13.07
N CYS A 34 -3.57 3.85 11.97
CA CYS A 34 -4.03 3.46 10.64
C CYS A 34 -3.42 2.10 10.23
N LEU A 35 -2.11 1.92 10.45
CA LEU A 35 -1.45 0.65 10.21
C LEU A 35 -2.00 -0.47 11.12
N ALA A 36 -2.17 -0.20 12.40
CA ALA A 36 -2.70 -1.18 13.35
C ALA A 36 -4.11 -1.66 12.95
N GLU A 37 -5.01 -0.76 12.55
CA GLU A 37 -6.35 -1.16 12.09
C GLU A 37 -6.30 -2.01 10.82
N ALA A 38 -5.43 -1.67 9.87
CA ALA A 38 -5.29 -2.44 8.63
C ALA A 38 -4.79 -3.87 8.89
N LEU A 39 -3.86 -4.03 9.83
CA LEU A 39 -3.39 -5.34 10.27
C LEU A 39 -4.48 -6.12 11.01
N GLN A 40 -5.24 -5.46 11.90
CA GLN A 40 -6.35 -6.09 12.62
C GLN A 40 -7.45 -6.58 11.68
N ARG A 41 -7.69 -5.86 10.59
CA ARG A 41 -8.68 -6.21 9.56
C ARG A 41 -8.15 -7.22 8.55
N ALA A 42 -6.85 -7.55 8.59
CA ALA A 42 -6.17 -8.34 7.59
C ALA A 42 -6.44 -7.81 6.17
N GLU A 43 -6.28 -6.50 5.99
CA GLU A 43 -6.56 -5.83 4.72
C GLU A 43 -5.81 -6.53 3.57
N PRO A 44 -6.51 -6.84 2.46
CA PRO A 44 -5.96 -7.71 1.44
C PRO A 44 -4.82 -7.05 0.68
N TRP A 45 -4.81 -5.71 0.57
CA TRP A 45 -3.73 -4.93 -0.04
C TRP A 45 -3.95 -3.42 0.15
N GLY A 46 -2.94 -2.61 -0.20
CA GLY A 46 -3.02 -1.14 -0.25
C GLY A 46 -1.96 -0.45 0.61
N VAL A 47 -2.04 0.87 0.77
CA VAL A 47 -1.14 1.64 1.64
C VAL A 47 -1.84 2.07 2.91
N TRP A 48 -1.28 1.67 4.05
CA TRP A 48 -1.82 1.93 5.37
C TRP A 48 -0.71 2.43 6.30
N GLY A 49 -0.93 3.57 6.96
CA GLY A 49 0.06 4.15 7.89
C GLY A 49 1.44 4.49 7.31
N GLY A 50 1.56 4.53 5.98
CA GLY A 50 2.82 4.74 5.28
C GLY A 50 3.59 3.44 5.04
N GLU A 51 2.91 2.30 5.11
CA GLU A 51 3.43 1.01 4.70
C GLU A 51 2.52 0.36 3.66
N ILE A 52 3.09 -0.48 2.81
CA ILE A 52 2.32 -1.25 1.84
C ILE A 52 1.87 -2.53 2.53
N LEU A 53 0.60 -2.86 2.44
CA LEU A 53 0.07 -4.15 2.82
C LEU A 53 -0.19 -4.97 1.55
N ASP A 54 0.09 -6.26 1.66
CA ASP A 54 -0.29 -7.26 0.66
C ASP A 54 -0.58 -8.56 1.41
N SER A 55 -1.78 -9.10 1.22
CA SER A 55 -2.29 -10.29 1.91
C SER A 55 -2.15 -10.22 3.45
N GLY A 56 -2.40 -9.04 4.05
CA GLY A 56 -2.25 -8.81 5.49
C GLY A 56 -0.81 -8.71 6.01
N VAL A 57 0.19 -8.69 5.12
CA VAL A 57 1.61 -8.58 5.47
C VAL A 57 2.15 -7.21 5.08
N ILE A 58 2.96 -6.62 5.95
CA ILE A 58 3.67 -5.37 5.66
C ILE A 58 4.82 -5.66 4.67
N LEU A 59 4.78 -4.96 3.54
CA LEU A 59 5.85 -4.94 2.54
C LEU A 59 6.53 -3.57 2.54
N ALA A 60 7.86 -3.58 2.55
CA ALA A 60 8.63 -2.36 2.34
C ALA A 60 8.42 -1.78 0.93
N ARG A 61 8.29 -2.68 -0.07
CA ARG A 61 7.97 -2.39 -1.49
C ARG A 61 7.24 -3.58 -2.12
N LYS A 62 6.20 -3.33 -2.92
CA LYS A 62 5.55 -4.39 -3.73
C LYS A 62 6.42 -4.73 -4.94
N ARG A 63 6.75 -6.00 -5.14
CA ARG A 63 7.44 -6.43 -6.37
C ARG A 63 6.47 -6.33 -7.54
N PRO A 64 6.86 -5.72 -8.68
CA PRO A 64 6.05 -5.80 -9.88
C PRO A 64 5.84 -7.27 -10.24
N ARG A 65 4.62 -7.64 -10.65
CA ARG A 65 4.40 -8.98 -11.22
C ARG A 65 5.35 -9.10 -12.41
N GLY A 66 6.32 -10.01 -12.30
CA GLY A 66 7.28 -10.23 -13.37
C GLY A 66 6.53 -10.57 -14.64
N ARG A 67 6.84 -9.87 -15.75
CA ARG A 67 6.35 -10.25 -17.08
C ARG A 67 6.59 -11.75 -17.24
N PRO A 68 5.58 -12.58 -17.56
CA PRO A 68 5.82 -13.99 -17.80
C PRO A 68 6.91 -14.08 -18.88
N ARG A 69 7.94 -14.89 -18.63
CA ARG A 69 8.97 -15.15 -19.64
C ARG A 69 8.21 -15.63 -20.89
N LYS A 70 8.44 -15.01 -22.05
CA LYS A 70 7.94 -15.55 -23.32
C LYS A 70 8.37 -17.03 -23.35
N ALA A 71 7.40 -17.94 -23.38
CA ALA A 71 7.67 -19.32 -23.71
C ALA A 71 8.28 -19.29 -25.13
N ALA A 72 9.53 -19.75 -25.24
CA ALA A 72 10.22 -19.92 -26.50
C ALA A 72 9.68 -21.15 -27.23
#